data_AF-A0A8J5ZZ32-F1
#
_entry.id   AF-A0A8J5ZZ32-F1
#
_cell.length_a   1.000
_cell.length_b   1.000
_cell.length_c   1.000
_cell.angle_alpha   90.00
_cell.angle_beta   90.00
_cell.angle_gamma   90.00
#
_symmetry.space_group_name_H-M   'P 1'
#
loop_
_entity.id
_entity.type
_entity.pdbx_description
1 polymer ?
#
loop_
_entity_poly.entity_id
_entity_poly.type
_entity_poly.pdbx_seq_one_letter_code
_entity_poly.pdbx_strand_id
1 'polypeptide(L)'
;NDMNYIASSGLLFKDGKKRIDYILVYRKSNIQYDKRNTFEKNLRAEGLMLEKEPAVANPDIMFIKIHIPWDTLCKYAERLNIRMPFRVQSYFRRIKKWMSQNPMVLDKSAFPDLEESDCYTGPFSRARIHHFIINNKDTFFSNATRSRIVYHMLQRTKYENGISKVGICKLINNGSYIAAFPPHEGAYKSNQPIKTHGPQNNRHLLYERWARWGMWYKHQPLDLIRLYFGEKIGLYFAWLGWYTGMLIPAAIVGLCVFFYGILTMNASQVSQEICKATEVFMCPLCDKNCSLQRLNDSCIYAK
;
A
#
# COMPACT_ATOMS: atom_id res chain seq x y z
N ASN A 1 10.16 -24.56 34.46
CA ASN A 1 10.24 -25.27 33.15
C ASN A 1 9.54 -24.45 32.08
N ASP A 2 9.99 -23.20 31.92
CA ASP A 2 9.42 -22.19 31.01
C ASP A 2 9.95 -22.36 29.59
N MET A 3 9.79 -23.56 29.04
CA MET A 3 9.98 -23.86 27.63
C MET A 3 8.62 -23.87 26.93
N ASN A 4 7.81 -22.85 27.19
CA ASN A 4 6.54 -22.62 26.52
C ASN A 4 6.71 -21.54 25.45
N TYR A 5 6.71 -22.00 24.19
CA TYR A 5 6.24 -21.25 23.03
C TYR A 5 6.86 -19.86 22.82
N ILE A 6 8.15 -19.84 22.48
CA ILE A 6 8.60 -18.88 21.47
C ILE A 6 7.92 -19.33 20.17
N ALA A 7 6.72 -18.82 19.90
CA ALA A 7 6.15 -18.87 18.57
C ALA A 7 7.21 -18.30 17.62
N SER A 8 7.84 -19.19 16.83
CA SER A 8 8.92 -18.84 15.92
C SER A 8 8.49 -17.64 15.09
N SER A 9 9.35 -16.62 15.05
CA SER A 9 9.23 -15.40 14.25
C SER A 9 9.28 -15.65 12.72
N GLY A 10 8.77 -16.77 12.23
CA GLY A 10 8.98 -17.23 10.87
C GLY A 10 7.80 -16.93 9.95
N LEU A 11 8.02 -16.10 8.94
CA LEU A 11 7.27 -16.13 7.67
C LEU A 11 7.72 -17.34 6.83
N LEU A 12 7.92 -18.48 7.48
CA LEU A 12 8.53 -19.69 6.94
C LEU A 12 7.66 -20.89 7.28
N PHE A 13 7.83 -21.97 6.51
CA PHE A 13 7.28 -23.28 6.77
C PHE A 13 7.96 -23.90 8.01
N LYS A 14 7.44 -25.03 8.48
CA LYS A 14 8.00 -25.75 9.65
C LYS A 14 9.45 -26.20 9.46
N ASP A 15 9.88 -26.31 8.20
CA ASP A 15 11.27 -26.62 7.86
C ASP A 15 12.25 -25.47 8.07
N GLY A 16 11.76 -24.25 8.36
CA GLY A 16 12.57 -23.05 8.54
C GLY A 16 13.28 -22.57 7.27
N LYS A 17 12.94 -23.11 6.10
CA LYS A 17 13.59 -22.78 4.81
C LYS A 17 12.63 -22.14 3.83
N LYS A 18 11.42 -22.68 3.69
CA LYS A 18 10.48 -22.22 2.66
C LYS A 18 9.66 -21.05 3.18
N ARG A 19 9.73 -19.91 2.51
CA ARG A 19 8.94 -18.72 2.86
C ARG A 19 7.46 -18.84 2.53
N ILE A 20 6.62 -18.22 3.34
CA ILE A 20 5.18 -18.14 3.13
C ILE A 20 4.89 -16.96 2.20
N ASP A 21 4.33 -17.24 1.04
CA ASP A 21 3.98 -16.24 0.03
C ASP A 21 2.48 -15.93 0.03
N TYR A 22 1.65 -16.87 0.50
CA TYR A 22 0.21 -16.69 0.58
C TYR A 22 -0.40 -17.62 1.64
N ILE A 23 -1.55 -17.24 2.19
CA ILE A 23 -2.27 -18.02 3.19
C ILE A 23 -3.71 -18.22 2.71
N LEU A 24 -4.21 -19.46 2.75
CA LEU A 24 -5.63 -19.78 2.62
C LEU A 24 -6.18 -20.24 3.98
N VAL A 25 -7.44 -19.95 4.23
CA VAL A 25 -8.11 -20.30 5.49
C VAL A 25 -9.41 -21.04 5.19
N TYR A 26 -9.68 -22.16 5.85
CA TYR A 26 -10.96 -22.87 5.75
C TYR A 26 -11.39 -23.46 7.10
N ARG A 27 -12.67 -23.82 7.22
CA ARG A 27 -13.19 -24.58 8.38
C ARG A 27 -13.20 -26.07 8.10
N LYS A 28 -12.77 -26.90 9.06
CA LYS A 28 -12.78 -28.37 8.93
C LYS A 28 -14.20 -28.91 8.83
N SER A 29 -15.14 -28.31 9.55
CA SER A 29 -16.57 -28.62 9.55
C SER A 29 -17.27 -28.46 8.20
N ASN A 30 -16.64 -27.81 7.22
CA ASN A 30 -17.27 -27.50 5.94
C ASN A 30 -17.30 -28.71 4.98
N ILE A 31 -18.49 -29.00 4.42
CA ILE A 31 -18.79 -30.16 3.57
C ILE A 31 -18.10 -30.11 2.19
N GLN A 32 -17.63 -28.95 1.72
CA GLN A 32 -16.99 -28.80 0.39
C GLN A 32 -15.53 -29.29 0.34
N TYR A 33 -15.26 -30.42 0.99
CA TYR A 33 -13.94 -31.03 1.08
C TYR A 33 -13.39 -31.43 -0.29
N ASP A 34 -14.20 -32.04 -1.15
CA ASP A 34 -13.73 -32.57 -2.44
C ASP A 34 -13.25 -31.48 -3.40
N LYS A 35 -13.97 -30.34 -3.42
CA LYS A 35 -13.58 -29.16 -4.21
C LYS A 35 -12.26 -28.58 -3.72
N ARG A 36 -12.07 -28.47 -2.40
CA ARG A 36 -10.80 -28.03 -1.80
C ARG A 36 -9.68 -28.98 -2.15
N ASN A 37 -9.89 -30.29 -1.97
CA ASN A 37 -8.85 -31.29 -2.22
C ASN A 37 -8.42 -31.29 -3.70
N THR A 38 -9.38 -31.19 -4.62
CA THR A 38 -9.11 -31.07 -6.06
C THR A 38 -8.34 -29.78 -6.38
N PHE A 39 -8.76 -28.64 -5.81
CA PHE A 39 -8.07 -27.37 -5.99
C PHE A 39 -6.63 -27.43 -5.48
N GLU A 40 -6.41 -27.95 -4.27
CA GLU A 40 -5.07 -28.10 -3.68
C GLU A 40 -4.19 -29.06 -4.48
N LYS A 41 -4.74 -30.17 -4.97
CA LYS A 41 -4.03 -31.12 -5.85
C LYS A 41 -3.57 -30.41 -7.13
N ASN A 42 -4.44 -29.61 -7.74
CA ASN A 42 -4.11 -28.84 -8.93
C ASN A 42 -3.08 -27.74 -8.66
N LEU A 43 -3.14 -27.07 -7.49
CA LEU A 43 -2.09 -26.13 -7.08
C LEU A 43 -0.72 -26.81 -6.95
N ARG A 44 -0.66 -28.02 -6.37
CA ARG A 44 0.59 -28.80 -6.32
C ARG A 44 1.06 -29.21 -7.71
N ALA A 45 0.14 -29.62 -8.59
CA ALA A 45 0.45 -29.95 -9.98
C ALA A 45 1.00 -28.76 -10.78
N GLU A 46 0.55 -27.53 -10.47
CA GLU A 46 1.09 -26.28 -11.02
C GLU A 46 2.47 -25.89 -10.44
N GLY A 47 2.95 -26.63 -9.42
CA GLY A 47 4.28 -26.45 -8.82
C GLY A 47 4.29 -25.60 -7.54
N LEU A 48 3.16 -25.38 -6.88
CA LEU A 48 3.11 -24.75 -5.55
C LEU A 48 3.30 -25.76 -4.43
N MET A 49 3.98 -25.33 -3.37
CA MET A 49 4.14 -26.12 -2.15
C MET A 49 3.13 -25.65 -1.10
N LEU A 50 2.43 -26.62 -0.49
CA LEU A 50 1.35 -26.36 0.47
C LEU A 50 1.69 -27.03 1.81
N GLU A 51 1.61 -26.28 2.91
CA GLU A 51 1.70 -26.79 4.28
C GLU A 51 0.41 -26.45 5.03
N LYS A 52 -0.16 -27.43 5.74
CA LYS A 52 -1.39 -27.23 6.52
C LYS A 52 -1.08 -27.15 8.01
N GLU A 53 -1.72 -26.22 8.70
CA GLU A 53 -1.58 -26.04 10.13
C GLU A 53 -2.91 -25.61 10.77
N PRO A 54 -3.37 -26.26 11.86
CA PRO A 54 -4.55 -25.82 12.58
C PRO A 54 -4.28 -24.50 13.31
N ALA A 55 -5.31 -23.66 13.44
CA ALA A 55 -5.21 -22.45 14.25
C ALA A 55 -5.07 -22.82 15.73
N VAL A 56 -4.17 -22.13 16.44
CA VAL A 56 -3.98 -22.31 17.89
C VAL A 56 -5.24 -21.91 18.67
N ALA A 57 -5.89 -20.82 18.25
CA ALA A 57 -7.08 -20.28 18.94
C ALA A 57 -8.37 -21.06 18.65
N ASN A 58 -8.48 -21.75 17.51
CA ASN A 58 -9.68 -22.49 17.13
C ASN A 58 -9.33 -23.72 16.28
N PRO A 59 -9.50 -24.95 16.79
CA PRO A 59 -9.11 -26.17 16.09
C PRO A 59 -9.95 -26.46 14.84
N ASP A 60 -11.13 -25.83 14.67
CA ASP A 60 -11.93 -25.94 13.44
C ASP A 60 -11.33 -25.12 12.28
N ILE A 61 -10.49 -24.11 12.58
CA ILE A 61 -9.86 -23.30 11.56
C ILE A 61 -8.54 -23.96 11.11
N MET A 62 -8.38 -24.09 9.80
CA MET A 62 -7.16 -24.57 9.15
C MET A 62 -6.53 -23.48 8.30
N PHE A 63 -5.24 -23.25 8.51
CA PHE A 63 -4.39 -22.44 7.66
C PHE A 63 -3.66 -23.32 6.65
N ILE A 64 -3.65 -22.90 5.39
CA ILE A 64 -2.80 -23.45 4.34
C ILE A 64 -1.78 -22.39 3.99
N LYS A 65 -0.52 -22.66 4.30
CA LYS A 65 0.63 -21.85 3.89
C LYS A 65 1.02 -22.26 2.48
N ILE A 66 1.22 -21.27 1.61
CA ILE A 66 1.63 -21.46 0.22
C ILE A 66 3.03 -20.91 0.05
N HIS A 67 3.91 -21.72 -0.54
CA HIS A 67 5.23 -21.32 -0.99
C HIS A 67 5.33 -21.52 -2.50
N ILE A 68 5.86 -20.53 -3.21
CA ILE A 68 6.21 -20.65 -4.63
C ILE A 68 7.72 -20.90 -4.80
N PRO A 69 8.13 -22.08 -5.32
CA PRO A 69 9.52 -22.39 -5.61
C PRO A 69 10.10 -21.49 -6.71
N TRP A 70 11.42 -21.33 -6.72
CA TRP A 70 12.13 -20.46 -7.67
C TRP A 70 11.80 -20.74 -9.14
N ASP A 71 11.77 -22.01 -9.56
CA ASP A 71 11.51 -22.37 -10.96
C ASP A 71 10.09 -22.04 -11.40
N THR A 72 9.11 -22.34 -10.55
CA THR A 72 7.70 -21.97 -10.75
C THR A 72 7.57 -20.45 -10.83
N LEU A 73 8.27 -19.75 -9.95
CA LEU A 73 8.26 -18.30 -9.90
C LEU A 73 8.84 -17.68 -11.17
N CYS A 74 9.98 -18.17 -11.65
CA CYS A 74 10.58 -17.73 -12.91
C CYS A 74 9.67 -18.01 -14.11
N LYS A 75 9.05 -19.19 -14.17
CA LYS A 75 8.09 -19.58 -15.23
C LYS A 75 6.92 -18.60 -15.31
N TYR A 76 6.31 -18.29 -14.17
CA TYR A 76 5.18 -17.37 -14.13
C TYR A 76 5.59 -15.91 -14.29
N ALA A 77 6.77 -15.52 -13.82
CA ALA A 77 7.31 -14.18 -14.03
C ALA A 77 7.50 -13.86 -15.52
N GLU A 78 8.00 -14.83 -16.30
CA GLU A 78 8.12 -14.70 -17.76
C GLU A 78 6.74 -14.63 -18.43
N ARG A 79 5.81 -15.52 -18.06
CA ARG A 79 4.43 -15.52 -18.58
C ARG A 79 3.69 -14.21 -18.30
N LEU A 80 4.00 -13.56 -17.18
CA LEU A 80 3.40 -12.29 -16.75
C LEU A 80 4.16 -11.06 -17.23
N ASN A 81 5.25 -11.23 -18.01
CA ASN A 81 6.12 -10.15 -18.46
C ASN A 81 6.56 -9.22 -17.32
N ILE A 82 6.92 -9.79 -16.17
CA ILE A 82 7.36 -9.02 -15.02
C ILE A 82 8.66 -8.29 -15.39
N ARG A 83 8.68 -6.97 -15.25
CA ARG A 83 9.87 -6.17 -15.56
C ARG A 83 10.85 -6.24 -14.42
N MET A 84 12.08 -6.65 -14.71
CA MET A 84 13.17 -6.82 -13.74
C MET A 84 14.40 -6.00 -14.15
N PRO A 85 15.23 -5.58 -13.18
CA PRO A 85 16.42 -4.78 -13.45
C PRO A 85 17.47 -5.59 -14.22
N PHE A 86 18.04 -4.99 -15.27
CA PHE A 86 19.13 -5.58 -16.05
C PHE A 86 20.44 -4.80 -15.86
N ARG A 87 21.57 -5.52 -16.00
CA ARG A 87 22.89 -4.91 -15.93
C ARG A 87 23.05 -3.93 -17.09
N VAL A 88 23.26 -2.66 -16.77
CA VAL A 88 23.75 -1.67 -17.73
C VAL A 88 24.96 -0.98 -17.14
N GLN A 89 26.02 -0.88 -17.95
CA GLN A 89 27.16 -0.06 -17.63
C GLN A 89 26.74 1.41 -17.83
N SER A 90 26.38 2.08 -16.74
CA SER A 90 26.09 3.51 -16.78
C SER A 90 27.39 4.28 -17.04
N TYR A 91 27.51 4.87 -18.23
CA TYR A 91 28.60 5.79 -18.58
C TYR A 91 28.30 7.26 -18.20
N PHE A 92 27.11 7.54 -17.64
CA PHE A 92 26.72 8.89 -17.27
C PHE A 92 27.11 9.20 -15.82
N ARG A 93 28.16 10.02 -15.63
CA ARG A 93 28.42 10.65 -14.33
C ARG A 93 27.30 11.63 -14.02
N ARG A 94 26.51 11.33 -12.98
CA ARG A 94 25.50 12.23 -12.41
C ARG A 94 26.18 13.54 -11.98
N ILE A 95 25.79 14.66 -12.61
CA ILE A 95 26.24 16.01 -12.22
C ILE A 95 25.77 16.26 -10.77
N LYS A 96 26.70 16.51 -9.85
CA LYS A 96 26.39 16.83 -8.45
C LYS A 96 25.54 18.10 -8.44
N LYS A 97 24.31 18.00 -7.92
CA LYS A 97 23.47 19.17 -7.66
C LYS A 97 24.11 20.04 -6.57
N TRP A 98 24.46 21.26 -6.92
CA TRP A 98 24.93 22.31 -6.01
C TRP A 98 23.72 23.01 -5.39
N MET A 99 22.90 22.29 -4.62
CA MET A 99 21.82 22.88 -3.85
C MET A 99 21.93 22.45 -2.39
N SER A 100 21.65 23.41 -1.49
CA SER A 100 21.56 23.20 -0.04
C SER A 100 20.63 22.01 0.29
N GLN A 101 20.95 21.28 1.36
CA GLN A 101 20.17 20.13 1.82
C GLN A 101 18.76 20.58 2.24
N ASN A 102 17.79 20.38 1.35
CA ASN A 102 16.38 20.56 1.67
C ASN A 102 15.98 19.58 2.80
N PRO A 103 15.53 20.06 3.97
CA PRO A 103 15.22 19.21 5.11
C PRO A 103 14.01 18.31 4.88
N MET A 104 13.19 18.56 3.85
CA MET A 104 12.10 17.70 3.41
C MET A 104 12.57 16.48 2.61
N VAL A 105 13.80 16.51 2.07
CA VAL A 105 14.37 15.40 1.30
C VAL A 105 14.59 14.19 2.19
N LEU A 106 14.19 13.04 1.65
CA LEU A 106 14.35 11.75 2.27
C LEU A 106 15.85 11.41 2.32
N ASP A 107 16.33 11.00 3.49
CA ASP A 107 17.70 10.54 3.64
C ASP A 107 17.86 9.17 2.98
N LYS A 108 18.42 9.16 1.78
CA LYS A 108 18.55 7.95 0.96
C LYS A 108 19.47 6.90 1.57
N SER A 109 20.40 7.30 2.45
CA SER A 109 21.28 6.37 3.16
C SER A 109 20.51 5.44 4.12
N ALA A 110 19.29 5.82 4.50
CA ALA A 110 18.42 5.01 5.35
C ALA A 110 17.66 3.90 4.60
N PHE A 111 17.87 3.75 3.28
CA PHE A 111 17.15 2.80 2.42
C PHE A 111 18.14 1.88 1.68
N PRO A 112 18.75 0.90 2.35
CA PRO A 112 19.82 0.07 1.78
C PRO A 112 19.33 -0.84 0.63
N ASP A 113 18.07 -1.29 0.65
CA ASP A 113 17.50 -2.19 -0.35
C ASP A 113 17.09 -1.48 -1.66
N LEU A 114 17.07 -0.15 -1.66
CA LEU A 114 16.83 0.66 -2.84
C LEU A 114 18.20 1.01 -3.46
N GLU A 115 18.87 0.01 -4.05
CA GLU A 115 20.10 0.25 -4.81
C GLU A 115 19.83 1.30 -5.90
N GLU A 116 20.42 2.50 -5.76
CA GLU A 116 20.46 3.58 -6.76
C GLU A 116 21.35 3.21 -7.95
N SER A 117 21.14 2.04 -8.56
CA SER A 117 21.64 1.86 -9.91
C SER A 117 20.55 2.35 -10.86
N ASP A 118 20.93 3.16 -11.85
CA ASP A 118 20.11 3.50 -13.02
C ASP A 118 19.87 2.22 -13.83
N CYS A 119 19.16 1.27 -13.22
CA CYS A 119 18.81 -0.01 -13.77
C CYS A 119 17.65 0.24 -14.70
N TYR A 120 17.91 0.06 -15.98
CA TYR A 120 16.84 -0.16 -16.91
C TYR A 120 16.11 -1.46 -16.53
N THR A 121 14.81 -1.49 -16.78
CA THR A 121 13.97 -2.66 -16.50
C THR A 121 13.45 -3.27 -17.79
N GLY A 122 13.50 -4.60 -17.89
CA GLY A 122 13.06 -5.35 -19.08
C GLY A 122 12.22 -6.56 -18.68
N PRO A 123 11.38 -7.10 -19.59
CA PRO A 123 10.57 -8.27 -19.30
C PRO A 123 11.48 -9.45 -18.93
N PHE A 124 11.20 -10.08 -17.79
CA PHE A 124 11.93 -11.22 -17.29
C PHE A 124 11.84 -12.38 -18.29
N SER A 125 12.97 -13.00 -18.60
CA SER A 125 13.01 -14.18 -19.46
C SER A 125 14.00 -15.19 -18.91
N ARG A 126 13.56 -16.45 -18.80
CA ARG A 126 14.40 -17.54 -18.27
C ARG A 126 15.58 -17.84 -19.17
N ALA A 127 15.39 -17.72 -20.50
CA ALA A 127 16.47 -17.92 -21.47
C ALA A 127 17.60 -16.87 -21.32
N ARG A 128 17.27 -15.67 -20.83
CA ARG A 128 18.19 -14.53 -20.67
C ARG A 128 18.46 -14.21 -19.20
N ILE A 129 18.36 -15.20 -18.31
CA ILE A 129 18.46 -15.00 -16.86
C ILE A 129 19.79 -14.34 -16.43
N HIS A 130 20.88 -14.58 -17.15
CA HIS A 130 22.21 -14.05 -16.87
C HIS A 130 22.35 -12.53 -17.07
N HIS A 131 21.45 -11.89 -17.82
CA HIS A 131 21.44 -10.43 -18.01
C HIS A 131 20.84 -9.69 -16.80
N PHE A 132 20.07 -10.38 -15.96
CA PHE A 132 19.43 -9.79 -14.79
C PHE A 132 20.40 -9.76 -13.60
N ILE A 133 20.29 -8.71 -12.78
CA ILE A 133 21.09 -8.58 -11.56
C ILE A 133 20.46 -9.48 -10.48
N ILE A 134 20.94 -10.71 -10.38
CA ILE A 134 20.50 -11.68 -9.37
C ILE A 134 21.62 -11.87 -8.36
N ASN A 135 21.63 -11.04 -7.31
CA ASN A 135 22.57 -11.19 -6.20
C ASN A 135 22.14 -12.33 -5.27
N ASN A 136 20.85 -12.36 -4.93
CA ASN A 136 20.25 -13.40 -4.10
C ASN A 136 18.88 -13.80 -4.69
N LYS A 137 18.66 -15.10 -4.89
CA LYS A 137 17.40 -15.65 -5.43
C LYS A 137 16.20 -15.40 -4.51
N ASP A 138 16.41 -15.33 -3.19
CA ASP A 138 15.32 -15.18 -2.23
C ASP A 138 14.78 -13.74 -2.16
N THR A 139 15.62 -12.74 -2.50
CA THR A 139 15.27 -11.32 -2.48
C THR A 139 15.05 -10.73 -3.87
N PHE A 140 15.51 -11.38 -4.94
CA PHE A 140 15.38 -10.88 -6.31
C PHE A 140 13.93 -10.52 -6.69
N PHE A 141 12.96 -11.36 -6.32
CA PHE A 141 11.56 -11.01 -6.45
C PHE A 141 11.00 -10.48 -5.14
N SER A 142 10.49 -9.24 -5.17
CA SER A 142 9.88 -8.62 -4.00
C SER A 142 8.70 -9.43 -3.46
N ASN A 143 8.44 -9.30 -2.16
CA ASN A 143 7.34 -10.00 -1.48
C ASN A 143 5.99 -9.70 -2.15
N ALA A 144 5.76 -8.46 -2.55
CA ALA A 144 4.58 -8.07 -3.33
C ALA A 144 4.48 -8.81 -4.67
N THR A 145 5.60 -8.93 -5.39
CA THR A 145 5.66 -9.64 -6.69
C THR A 145 5.38 -11.13 -6.54
N ARG A 146 5.97 -11.77 -5.52
CA ARG A 146 5.74 -13.18 -5.22
C ARG A 146 4.26 -13.46 -4.90
N SER A 147 3.69 -12.64 -4.02
CA SER A 147 2.27 -12.70 -3.67
C SER A 147 1.36 -12.47 -4.87
N ARG A 148 1.71 -11.54 -5.77
CA ARG A 148 0.98 -11.28 -7.01
C ARG A 148 0.98 -12.48 -7.95
N ILE A 149 2.13 -13.16 -8.11
CA ILE A 149 2.24 -14.38 -8.92
C ILE A 149 1.36 -15.49 -8.32
N VAL A 150 1.47 -15.74 -7.01
CA VAL A 150 0.67 -16.78 -6.35
C VAL A 150 -0.81 -16.47 -6.47
N TYR A 151 -1.23 -15.23 -6.28
CA TYR A 151 -2.61 -14.82 -6.46
C TYR A 151 -3.12 -15.06 -7.89
N HIS A 152 -2.30 -14.77 -8.91
CA HIS A 152 -2.63 -15.06 -10.30
C HIS A 152 -2.82 -16.56 -10.55
N MET A 153 -1.98 -17.42 -9.97
CA MET A 153 -2.15 -18.87 -10.02
C MET A 153 -3.45 -19.29 -9.34
N LEU A 154 -3.71 -18.80 -8.12
CA LEU A 154 -4.94 -19.07 -7.37
C LEU A 154 -6.22 -18.67 -8.14
N GLN A 155 -6.17 -17.60 -8.92
CA GLN A 155 -7.29 -17.17 -9.76
C GLN A 155 -7.54 -18.06 -10.98
N ARG A 156 -6.53 -18.78 -11.47
CA ARG A 156 -6.60 -19.57 -12.72
C ARG A 156 -6.68 -21.07 -12.50
N THR A 157 -6.35 -21.56 -11.32
CA THR A 157 -6.44 -22.98 -11.00
C THR A 157 -7.89 -23.45 -10.94
N LYS A 158 -8.18 -24.59 -11.59
CA LYS A 158 -9.50 -25.24 -11.57
C LYS A 158 -9.70 -26.02 -10.27
N TYR A 159 -10.93 -26.06 -9.78
CA TYR A 159 -11.31 -26.88 -8.62
C TYR A 159 -12.28 -28.02 -8.97
N GLU A 160 -12.81 -28.03 -10.19
CA GLU A 160 -13.75 -29.03 -10.70
C GLU A 160 -13.70 -29.04 -12.23
N ASN A 161 -14.17 -30.11 -12.85
CA ASN A 161 -14.28 -30.21 -14.30
C ASN A 161 -15.40 -29.28 -14.79
N GLY A 162 -15.04 -28.25 -15.55
CA GLY A 162 -15.98 -27.29 -16.12
C GLY A 162 -15.30 -25.97 -16.48
N ILE A 163 -15.86 -25.26 -17.48
CA ILE A 163 -15.29 -24.01 -17.99
C ILE A 163 -15.33 -22.91 -16.92
N SER A 164 -16.38 -22.89 -16.09
CA SER A 164 -16.62 -21.86 -15.08
C SER A 164 -16.12 -22.22 -13.68
N LYS A 165 -15.53 -23.39 -13.46
CA LYS A 165 -15.14 -23.89 -12.13
C LYS A 165 -13.66 -23.62 -11.81
N VAL A 166 -13.32 -22.33 -11.88
CA VAL A 166 -11.96 -21.81 -11.80
C VAL A 166 -11.86 -20.73 -10.73
N GLY A 167 -10.77 -20.74 -9.98
CA GLY A 167 -10.31 -19.60 -9.21
C GLY A 167 -10.75 -19.56 -7.75
N ILE A 168 -9.86 -19.01 -6.91
CA ILE A 168 -10.05 -18.89 -5.45
C ILE A 168 -11.25 -18.03 -5.06
N CYS A 169 -11.57 -16.98 -5.81
CA CYS A 169 -12.70 -16.09 -5.47
C CYS A 169 -14.04 -16.84 -5.45
N LYS A 170 -14.27 -17.79 -6.37
CA LYS A 170 -15.49 -18.61 -6.37
C LYS A 170 -15.54 -19.57 -5.18
N LEU A 171 -14.39 -20.10 -4.76
CA LEU A 171 -14.27 -20.95 -3.59
C LEU A 171 -14.44 -20.18 -2.28
N ILE A 172 -14.13 -18.88 -2.25
CA ILE A 172 -14.45 -18.02 -1.10
C ILE A 172 -15.95 -17.73 -1.09
N ASN A 173 -16.52 -17.31 -2.23
CA ASN A 173 -17.93 -16.95 -2.33
C ASN A 173 -18.88 -18.12 -2.04
N ASN A 174 -18.50 -19.35 -2.39
CA ASN A 174 -19.29 -20.53 -2.08
C ASN A 174 -19.04 -21.07 -0.65
N GLY A 175 -18.15 -20.45 0.12
CA GLY A 175 -17.81 -20.83 1.49
C GLY A 175 -16.84 -22.01 1.61
N SER A 176 -16.22 -22.49 0.53
CA SER A 176 -15.18 -23.53 0.61
C SER A 176 -13.94 -23.05 1.37
N TYR A 177 -13.53 -21.80 1.13
CA TYR A 177 -12.52 -21.07 1.91
C TYR A 177 -13.17 -19.87 2.61
N ILE A 178 -12.65 -19.50 3.77
CA ILE A 178 -13.05 -18.30 4.52
C ILE A 178 -12.31 -17.08 3.97
N ALA A 179 -11.01 -17.20 3.76
CA ALA A 179 -10.15 -16.10 3.40
C ALA A 179 -8.92 -16.58 2.62
N ALA A 180 -8.35 -15.67 1.83
CA ALA A 180 -7.11 -15.88 1.09
C ALA A 180 -6.34 -14.55 1.06
N PHE A 181 -5.17 -14.49 1.69
CA PHE A 181 -4.40 -13.24 1.82
C PHE A 181 -2.88 -13.49 1.85
N PRO A 182 -2.06 -12.53 1.35
CA PRO A 182 -0.63 -12.55 1.57
C PRO A 182 -0.30 -12.14 3.02
N PRO A 183 0.69 -12.76 3.68
CA PRO A 183 1.12 -12.35 5.01
C PRO A 183 1.96 -11.06 4.96
N HIS A 184 1.86 -10.25 6.00
CA HIS A 184 2.74 -9.10 6.18
C HIS A 184 4.11 -9.52 6.70
N GLU A 185 5.14 -8.74 6.35
CA GLU A 185 6.45 -8.83 6.99
C GLU A 185 6.36 -8.44 8.47
N GLY A 186 6.65 -9.38 9.36
CA GLY A 186 6.90 -9.20 10.80
C GLY A 186 6.05 -8.16 11.56
N ALA A 187 6.60 -7.72 12.69
CA ALA A 187 6.06 -6.60 13.45
C ALA A 187 6.41 -5.27 12.78
N TYR A 188 5.51 -4.28 12.90
CA TYR A 188 5.75 -2.91 12.43
C TYR A 188 6.51 -2.04 13.44
N LYS A 189 6.63 -2.51 14.70
CA LYS A 189 7.45 -1.90 15.76
C LYS A 189 8.57 -2.85 16.11
N SER A 190 9.75 -2.30 16.39
CA SER A 190 10.84 -3.03 17.05
C SER A 190 11.09 -2.46 18.45
N ASN A 191 11.65 -3.32 19.31
CA ASN A 191 12.13 -2.87 20.63
C ASN A 191 13.46 -2.11 20.52
N GLN A 192 14.16 -2.25 19.40
CA GLN A 192 15.47 -1.64 19.14
C GLN A 192 15.35 -0.41 18.23
N PRO A 193 16.09 0.68 18.47
CA PRO A 193 16.08 1.84 17.61
C PRO A 193 16.63 1.55 16.20
N ILE A 194 15.96 2.08 15.18
CA ILE A 194 16.38 1.92 13.77
C ILE A 194 17.76 2.55 13.48
N LYS A 195 18.16 3.58 14.24
CA LYS A 195 19.44 4.28 14.02
C LYS A 195 20.65 3.41 14.40
N THR A 196 20.50 2.51 15.37
CA THR A 196 21.60 1.69 15.89
C THR A 196 21.61 0.30 15.30
N HIS A 197 20.43 -0.30 15.08
CA HIS A 197 20.32 -1.70 14.62
C HIS A 197 19.79 -1.85 13.19
N GLY A 198 19.47 -0.74 12.52
CA GLY A 198 18.86 -0.77 11.19
C GLY A 198 17.41 -1.27 11.19
N PRO A 199 16.77 -1.31 10.00
CA PRO A 199 15.42 -1.84 9.87
C PRO A 199 15.40 -3.37 9.99
N GLN A 200 14.53 -3.90 10.86
CA GLN A 200 14.29 -5.34 10.97
C GLN A 200 13.53 -5.93 9.77
N ASN A 201 12.65 -5.14 9.14
CA ASN A 201 11.87 -5.51 7.97
C ASN A 201 11.38 -4.25 7.24
N ASN A 202 10.83 -4.39 6.02
CA ASN A 202 10.36 -3.24 5.24
C ASN A 202 9.14 -2.58 5.86
N ARG A 203 8.29 -3.35 6.55
CA ARG A 203 7.10 -2.84 7.23
C ARG A 203 7.45 -1.84 8.34
N HIS A 204 8.45 -2.20 9.15
CA HIS A 204 8.98 -1.40 10.23
C HIS A 204 9.67 -0.15 9.68
N LEU A 205 10.46 -0.29 8.60
CA LEU A 205 11.07 0.85 7.91
C LEU A 205 10.02 1.84 7.39
N LEU A 206 8.98 1.35 6.73
CA LEU A 206 7.86 2.16 6.23
C LEU A 206 7.10 2.87 7.35
N TYR A 207 6.87 2.19 8.46
CA TYR A 207 6.22 2.82 9.62
C TYR A 207 7.07 3.97 10.16
N GLU A 208 8.34 3.70 10.47
CA GLU A 208 9.23 4.69 11.10
C GLU A 208 9.52 5.90 10.21
N ARG A 209 9.63 5.71 8.90
CA ARG A 209 10.06 6.77 7.97
C ARG A 209 8.93 7.46 7.21
N TRP A 210 7.71 6.93 7.23
CA TRP A 210 6.60 7.47 6.44
C TRP A 210 5.25 7.46 7.16
N ALA A 211 4.77 6.31 7.65
CA ALA A 211 3.43 6.19 8.23
C ALA A 211 3.33 6.65 9.70
N ARG A 212 4.08 7.69 10.09
CA ARG A 212 4.06 8.30 11.42
C ARG A 212 3.72 9.78 11.33
N TRP A 213 2.89 10.25 12.25
CA TRP A 213 2.50 11.67 12.34
C TRP A 213 3.70 12.62 12.35
N GLY A 214 4.78 12.28 13.06
CA GLY A 214 6.00 13.09 13.11
C GLY A 214 6.79 13.19 11.80
N MET A 215 6.40 12.46 10.74
CA MET A 215 7.09 12.42 9.45
C MET A 215 6.35 13.16 8.33
N TRP A 216 5.26 13.89 8.64
CA TRP A 216 4.40 14.56 7.65
C TRP A 216 5.12 15.57 6.74
N TYR A 217 6.21 16.18 7.22
CA TYR A 217 6.98 17.19 6.49
C TYR A 217 8.03 16.59 5.54
N LYS A 218 8.26 15.26 5.58
CA LYS A 218 9.22 14.60 4.70
C LYS A 218 8.56 14.16 3.39
N HIS A 219 9.33 14.10 2.31
CA HIS A 219 8.88 13.50 1.07
C HIS A 219 8.53 12.01 1.25
N GLN A 220 7.54 11.55 0.49
CA GLN A 220 7.09 10.16 0.55
C GLN A 220 8.11 9.22 -0.12
N PRO A 221 8.49 8.09 0.52
CA PRO A 221 9.38 7.10 -0.07
C PRO A 221 8.64 6.19 -1.06
N LEU A 222 8.27 6.75 -2.21
CA LEU A 222 7.40 6.09 -3.20
C LEU A 222 7.94 4.75 -3.70
N ASP A 223 9.25 4.61 -3.87
CA ASP A 223 9.86 3.36 -4.32
C ASP A 223 9.73 2.24 -3.28
N LEU A 224 9.87 2.55 -2.00
CA LEU A 224 9.68 1.57 -0.92
C LEU A 224 8.20 1.19 -0.76
N ILE A 225 7.29 2.17 -0.89
CA ILE A 225 5.84 1.93 -0.88
C ILE A 225 5.48 1.01 -2.04
N ARG A 226 6.00 1.27 -3.25
CA ARG A 226 5.80 0.43 -4.44
C ARG A 226 6.38 -0.96 -4.24
N LEU A 227 7.57 -1.08 -3.65
CA LEU A 227 8.22 -2.37 -3.39
C LEU A 227 7.39 -3.25 -2.45
N TYR A 228 6.82 -2.65 -1.40
CA TYR A 228 6.08 -3.36 -0.35
C TYR A 228 4.61 -3.63 -0.70
N PHE A 229 3.91 -2.62 -1.22
CA PHE A 229 2.46 -2.70 -1.48
C PHE A 229 2.12 -2.95 -2.96
N GLY A 230 3.07 -2.80 -3.87
CA GLY A 230 2.86 -2.89 -5.31
C GLY A 230 2.51 -1.55 -5.96
N GLU A 231 2.38 -1.59 -7.29
CA GLU A 231 2.29 -0.41 -8.14
C GLU A 231 0.98 0.37 -7.96
N LYS A 232 -0.14 -0.31 -7.72
CA LYS A 232 -1.44 0.35 -7.56
C LYS A 232 -1.46 1.30 -6.35
N ILE A 233 -0.92 0.84 -5.21
CA ILE A 233 -0.86 1.63 -3.98
C ILE A 233 0.25 2.68 -4.07
N GLY A 234 1.41 2.32 -4.67
CA GLY A 234 2.47 3.28 -4.94
C GLY A 234 2.00 4.46 -5.80
N LEU A 235 1.23 4.19 -6.86
CA LEU A 235 0.68 5.22 -7.75
C LEU A 235 -0.35 6.11 -7.03
N TYR A 236 -1.19 5.53 -6.18
CA TYR A 236 -2.14 6.29 -5.36
C TYR A 236 -1.42 7.33 -4.50
N PHE A 237 -0.36 6.93 -3.79
CA PHE A 237 0.41 7.84 -2.94
C PHE A 237 1.25 8.84 -3.74
N ALA A 238 1.76 8.44 -4.91
CA ALA A 238 2.44 9.35 -5.83
C ALA A 238 1.49 10.46 -6.31
N TRP A 239 0.27 10.09 -6.72
CA TRP A 239 -0.75 11.04 -7.13
C TRP A 239 -1.20 11.93 -5.98
N LEU A 240 -1.43 11.37 -4.79
CA LEU A 240 -1.80 12.12 -3.60
C LEU A 240 -0.73 13.17 -3.26
N GLY A 241 0.55 12.77 -3.24
CA GLY A 241 1.66 13.68 -2.98
C GLY A 241 1.76 14.80 -4.02
N TRP A 242 1.59 14.47 -5.30
CA TRP A 242 1.54 15.46 -6.38
C TRP A 242 0.36 16.44 -6.21
N TYR A 243 -0.83 15.92 -5.94
CA TYR A 243 -2.05 16.71 -5.77
C TYR A 243 -1.94 17.66 -4.58
N THR A 244 -1.51 17.17 -3.41
CA THR A 244 -1.24 18.03 -2.24
C THR A 244 -0.18 19.07 -2.55
N GLY A 245 0.85 18.74 -3.34
CA GLY A 245 1.84 19.69 -3.82
C GLY A 245 1.26 20.80 -4.69
N MET A 246 0.35 20.47 -5.61
CA MET A 246 -0.34 21.45 -6.47
C MET A 246 -1.33 22.34 -5.71
N LEU A 247 -1.86 21.86 -4.57
CA LEU A 247 -2.72 22.66 -3.70
C LEU A 247 -1.96 23.76 -2.95
N ILE A 248 -0.66 23.62 -2.73
CA ILE A 248 0.14 24.64 -2.00
C ILE A 248 0.09 26.01 -2.71
N PRO A 249 0.46 26.16 -4.00
CA PRO A 249 0.37 27.45 -4.67
C PRO A 249 -1.07 27.98 -4.76
N ALA A 250 -2.06 27.09 -4.98
CA ALA A 250 -3.47 27.48 -5.00
C ALA A 250 -3.93 28.03 -3.64
N ALA A 251 -3.52 27.40 -2.54
CA ALA A 251 -3.81 27.85 -1.18
C ALA A 251 -3.13 29.18 -0.86
N ILE A 252 -1.90 29.40 -1.32
CA ILE A 252 -1.19 30.68 -1.15
C ILE A 252 -1.97 31.80 -1.85
N VAL A 253 -2.35 31.61 -3.11
CA VAL A 253 -3.14 32.61 -3.86
C VAL A 253 -4.50 32.84 -3.19
N GLY A 254 -5.19 31.78 -2.78
CA GLY A 254 -6.47 31.88 -2.07
C GLY A 254 -6.35 32.65 -0.75
N LEU A 255 -5.30 32.43 0.02
CA LEU A 255 -5.01 33.19 1.24
C LEU A 255 -4.71 34.65 0.94
N CYS A 256 -3.92 34.96 -0.11
CA CYS A 256 -3.66 36.34 -0.51
C CYS A 256 -4.95 37.09 -0.87
N VAL A 257 -5.84 36.48 -1.65
CA VAL A 257 -7.15 37.07 -1.99
C VAL A 257 -8.03 37.22 -0.76
N PHE A 258 -8.06 36.24 0.13
CA PHE A 258 -8.80 36.29 1.38
C PHE A 258 -8.33 37.44 2.29
N PHE A 259 -7.02 37.58 2.50
CA PHE A 259 -6.46 38.68 3.29
C PHE A 259 -6.68 40.04 2.64
N TYR A 260 -6.61 40.13 1.30
CA TYR A 260 -7.00 41.34 0.58
C TYR A 260 -8.46 41.71 0.84
N GLY A 261 -9.36 40.72 0.85
CA GLY A 261 -10.76 40.90 1.24
C GLY A 261 -10.91 41.46 2.66
N ILE A 262 -10.22 40.89 3.64
CA ILE A 262 -10.23 41.38 5.04
C ILE A 262 -9.74 42.83 5.13
N LEU A 263 -8.64 43.16 4.44
CA LEU A 263 -8.08 44.52 4.47
C LEU A 263 -9.01 45.55 3.82
N THR A 264 -9.78 45.15 2.82
CA THR A 264 -10.69 46.03 2.07
C THR A 264 -12.14 46.00 2.57
N MET A 265 -12.47 45.13 3.53
CA MET A 265 -13.82 44.88 4.05
C MET A 265 -14.52 46.15 4.54
N ASN A 266 -13.81 47.03 5.24
CA ASN A 266 -14.38 48.29 5.75
C ASN A 266 -14.54 49.39 4.69
N ALA A 267 -13.95 49.23 3.50
CA ALA A 267 -14.04 50.19 2.39
C ALA A 267 -15.21 49.89 1.44
N SER A 268 -15.90 48.75 1.60
CA SER A 268 -17.07 48.38 0.80
C SER A 268 -18.24 49.34 1.05
N GLN A 269 -18.66 50.07 0.01
CA GLN A 269 -19.81 50.98 0.07
C GLN A 269 -21.09 50.24 0.48
N VAL A 270 -21.35 49.07 -0.13
CA VAL A 270 -22.56 48.27 0.14
C VAL A 270 -22.61 47.79 1.59
N SER A 271 -21.49 47.29 2.11
CA SER A 271 -21.41 46.84 3.51
C SER A 271 -21.62 48.01 4.47
N GLN A 272 -21.09 49.20 4.16
CA GLN A 272 -21.33 50.40 4.95
C GLN A 272 -22.78 50.88 4.89
N GLU A 273 -23.44 50.81 3.74
CA GLU A 273 -24.85 51.18 3.58
C GLU A 273 -25.76 50.28 4.41
N ILE A 274 -25.53 48.95 4.38
CA ILE A 274 -26.27 47.98 5.19
C ILE A 274 -26.06 48.24 6.69
N CYS A 275 -24.82 48.45 7.13
CA CYS A 275 -24.50 48.69 8.54
C CYS A 275 -24.99 50.06 9.07
N LYS A 276 -25.27 51.03 8.19
CA LYS A 276 -25.81 52.35 8.57
C LYS A 276 -27.34 52.42 8.47
N ALA A 277 -27.99 51.45 7.82
CA ALA A 277 -29.43 51.43 7.58
C ALA A 277 -30.24 51.05 8.85
N THR A 278 -30.29 51.94 9.83
CA THR A 278 -31.04 51.75 11.09
C THR A 278 -32.54 51.92 10.94
N GLU A 279 -32.99 52.62 9.90
CA GLU A 279 -34.39 52.98 9.65
C GLU A 279 -35.07 52.11 8.59
N VAL A 280 -34.32 51.21 7.93
CA VAL A 280 -34.84 50.31 6.90
C VAL A 280 -35.32 49.01 7.55
N PHE A 281 -36.63 48.78 7.48
CA PHE A 281 -37.27 47.56 7.95
C PHE A 281 -37.54 46.60 6.78
N MET A 282 -37.13 45.35 6.94
CA MET A 282 -37.38 44.29 5.97
C MET A 282 -38.71 43.61 6.26
N CYS A 283 -39.36 43.13 5.19
CA CYS A 283 -40.54 42.28 5.32
C CYS A 283 -40.17 40.99 6.07
N PRO A 284 -41.06 40.48 6.95
CA PRO A 284 -40.82 39.21 7.63
C PRO A 284 -40.76 38.07 6.60
N LEU A 285 -39.86 37.11 6.85
CA LEU A 285 -39.66 35.95 5.97
C LEU A 285 -40.74 34.86 6.15
N CYS A 286 -41.73 35.09 7.01
CA CYS A 286 -42.72 34.10 7.44
C CYS A 286 -44.13 34.69 7.56
N ASP A 287 -45.12 33.86 7.24
CA ASP A 287 -46.53 34.27 7.11
C ASP A 287 -47.24 34.55 8.44
N LYS A 288 -46.78 33.98 9.57
CA LYS A 288 -47.43 34.12 10.88
C LYS A 288 -46.41 34.31 12.00
N ASN A 289 -46.70 35.23 12.93
CA ASN A 289 -45.95 35.50 14.17
C ASN A 289 -44.46 35.83 13.98
N CYS A 290 -44.11 36.64 12.98
CA CYS A 290 -42.73 37.09 12.77
C CYS A 290 -42.61 38.61 12.94
N SER A 291 -41.55 39.03 13.64
CA SER A 291 -41.24 40.45 13.83
C SER A 291 -40.55 41.03 12.60
N LEU A 292 -40.77 42.33 12.38
CA LEU A 292 -39.99 43.10 11.40
C LEU A 292 -38.51 43.08 11.81
N GLN A 293 -37.63 42.80 10.85
CA GLN A 293 -36.17 42.81 11.06
C GLN A 293 -35.59 44.10 10.50
N ARG A 294 -34.57 44.66 11.17
CA ARG A 294 -33.86 45.83 10.64
C ARG A 294 -32.76 45.37 9.69
N LEU A 295 -32.52 46.13 8.63
CA LEU A 295 -31.47 45.79 7.65
C LEU A 295 -30.06 45.74 8.29
N ASN A 296 -29.78 46.65 9.23
CA ASN A 296 -28.51 46.68 9.97
C ASN A 296 -28.26 45.41 10.82
N ASP A 297 -29.29 44.66 11.21
CA ASP A 297 -29.09 43.41 11.96
C ASP A 297 -28.30 42.37 11.15
N SER A 298 -28.25 42.53 9.81
CA SER A 298 -27.47 41.70 8.89
C SER A 298 -26.04 42.20 8.64
N CYS A 299 -25.59 43.27 9.31
CA CYS A 299 -24.27 43.90 9.12
C CYS A 299 -23.11 42.92 9.28
N ILE A 300 -23.20 41.95 10.20
CA ILE A 300 -22.15 40.93 10.42
C ILE A 300 -22.01 40.01 9.21
N TYR A 301 -23.11 39.67 8.54
CA TYR A 301 -23.08 38.81 7.35
C TYR A 301 -22.72 39.57 6.07
N ALA A 302 -22.95 40.89 6.07
CA ALA A 302 -22.60 41.78 4.97
C ALA A 302 -21.12 42.21 4.97
N LYS A 303 -20.40 41.96 6.06
CA LYS A 303 -18.95 42.14 6.19
C LYS A 303 -18.25 40.80 6.01
#